data_AF-A0A916N3U5-F1
#
_entry.id   AF-A0A916N3U5-F1
#
_cell.length_a   1.000
_cell.length_b   1.000
_cell.length_c   1.000
_cell.angle_alpha   90.00
_cell.angle_beta   90.00
_cell.angle_gamma   90.00
#
_symmetry.space_group_name_H-M   'P 1'
#
loop_
_entity.id
_entity.type
_entity.pdbx_description
1 polymer ?
#
loop_
_entity_poly.entity_id
_entity_poly.type
_entity_poly.pdbx_seq_one_letter_code
_entity_poly.pdbx_strand_id
1 'polypeptide(L)'
;MKRIGKYVNGLLALSVLSMFSCQKKEATPACGCGDVVIRKVEKVEAVHYGRGIFGIREKGTNGNTYQIVEACEVDSSWAITGDVQQPDFIITGNLKRSCGRPDGINTMLWIGNQPIEINEIKFKGKEAVI
;
A
#
# COMPACT_ATOMS: atom_id res chain seq x y z
N MET A 1 9.20 -82.01 29.19
CA MET A 1 8.13 -81.06 28.79
C MET A 1 8.27 -79.76 29.58
N LYS A 2 8.68 -78.65 28.95
CA LYS A 2 8.34 -77.26 29.31
C LYS A 2 8.78 -76.34 28.16
N ARG A 3 7.86 -75.50 27.69
CA ARG A 3 7.93 -74.67 26.47
C ARG A 3 8.81 -73.43 26.68
N ILE A 4 9.55 -73.00 25.65
CA ILE A 4 9.88 -71.59 25.43
C ILE A 4 9.84 -71.34 23.92
N GLY A 5 8.85 -70.56 23.48
CA GLY A 5 8.69 -70.14 22.09
C GLY A 5 9.65 -69.00 21.74
N LYS A 6 10.07 -68.95 20.47
CA LYS A 6 10.77 -67.80 19.89
C LYS A 6 9.96 -67.31 18.69
N TYR A 7 9.56 -66.05 18.79
CA TYR A 7 8.74 -65.33 17.83
C TYR A 7 9.47 -65.18 16.49
N VAL A 8 8.72 -65.43 15.44
CA VAL A 8 9.07 -65.24 14.04
C VAL A 8 8.77 -63.78 13.65
N ASN A 9 9.46 -63.31 12.61
CA ASN A 9 9.15 -62.17 11.74
C ASN A 9 9.63 -60.76 12.11
N GLY A 10 10.34 -60.17 11.14
CA GLY A 10 10.66 -58.74 11.08
C GLY A 10 11.57 -58.41 9.90
N LEU A 11 11.17 -58.82 8.68
CA LEU A 11 11.84 -58.56 7.41
C LEU A 11 11.37 -57.21 6.85
N LEU A 12 12.30 -56.35 6.37
CA LEU A 12 12.10 -55.23 5.42
C LEU A 12 11.21 -54.04 5.93
N ALA A 13 11.37 -52.76 5.59
CA ALA A 13 12.03 -52.04 4.51
C ALA A 13 12.31 -50.59 5.02
N LEU A 14 13.50 -50.06 4.78
CA LEU A 14 13.79 -49.05 3.76
C LEU A 14 13.10 -47.68 3.97
N SER A 15 13.93 -46.76 4.40
CA SER A 15 13.81 -45.30 4.41
C SER A 15 13.19 -44.76 3.11
N VAL A 16 12.00 -44.15 3.23
CA VAL A 16 11.43 -43.28 2.20
C VAL A 16 11.32 -41.87 2.77
N LEU A 17 12.10 -40.99 2.16
CA LEU A 17 12.04 -39.55 2.31
C LEU A 17 10.60 -39.05 2.18
N SER A 18 10.16 -38.22 3.11
CA SER A 18 9.19 -37.19 2.80
C SER A 18 9.55 -35.96 3.62
N MET A 19 10.51 -35.19 3.08
CA MET A 19 10.70 -33.80 3.49
C MET A 19 9.44 -33.03 3.10
N PHE A 20 8.38 -33.13 3.90
CA PHE A 20 7.34 -32.11 3.94
C PHE A 20 7.96 -30.87 4.60
N SER A 21 8.87 -30.24 3.86
CA SER A 21 9.27 -28.87 4.14
C SER A 21 8.02 -28.03 3.93
N CYS A 22 7.30 -27.79 5.01
CA CYS A 22 6.33 -26.70 5.09
C CYS A 22 7.10 -25.43 4.73
N GLN A 23 7.07 -25.05 3.46
CA GLN A 23 7.36 -23.69 3.08
C GLN A 23 6.28 -22.85 3.74
N LYS A 24 6.58 -22.29 4.92
CA LYS A 24 5.84 -21.14 5.43
C LYS A 24 5.90 -20.13 4.31
N LYS A 25 4.79 -19.93 3.58
CA LYS A 25 4.63 -18.75 2.74
C LYS A 25 4.83 -17.58 3.69
N GLU A 26 5.96 -16.90 3.55
CA GLU A 26 6.14 -15.63 4.24
C GLU A 26 4.96 -14.77 3.84
N ALA A 27 4.17 -14.35 4.83
CA ALA A 27 3.03 -13.48 4.58
C ALA A 27 3.61 -12.20 3.96
N THR A 28 3.37 -12.00 2.66
CA THR A 28 3.67 -10.72 2.02
C THR A 28 2.97 -9.64 2.84
N PRO A 29 3.68 -8.59 3.30
CA PRO A 29 3.04 -7.53 4.06
C PRO A 29 1.89 -6.98 3.21
N ALA A 30 0.72 -6.85 3.83
CA ALA A 30 -0.40 -6.17 3.18
C ALA A 30 0.05 -4.77 2.72
N CYS A 31 -0.48 -4.34 1.59
CA CYS A 31 -0.17 -3.06 0.93
C CYS A 31 -1.32 -2.68 -0.01
N GLY A 32 -1.44 -1.40 -0.37
CA GLY A 32 -2.50 -0.89 -1.22
C GLY A 32 -3.70 -0.32 -0.45
N CYS A 33 -4.83 -0.12 -1.14
CA CYS A 33 -5.99 0.57 -0.59
C CYS A 33 -6.72 -0.16 0.55
N GLY A 34 -6.68 -1.49 0.54
CA GLY A 34 -7.24 -2.33 1.61
C GLY A 34 -6.33 -2.50 2.82
N ASP A 35 -5.17 -1.84 2.85
CA ASP A 35 -4.17 -2.02 3.91
C ASP A 35 -4.32 -1.02 5.07
N VAL A 36 -3.43 -1.16 6.07
CA VAL A 36 -3.32 -0.31 7.23
C VAL A 36 -3.02 1.14 6.84
N VAL A 37 -3.60 2.06 7.62
CA VAL A 37 -3.30 3.48 7.55
C VAL A 37 -1.91 3.71 8.13
N ILE A 38 -1.02 4.32 7.34
CA ILE A 38 0.34 4.65 7.80
C ILE A 38 0.47 6.11 8.23
N ARG A 39 -0.37 7.00 7.70
CA ARG A 39 -0.41 8.42 8.07
C ARG A 39 -1.76 9.04 7.74
N LYS A 40 -2.27 9.90 8.63
CA LYS A 40 -3.43 10.75 8.34
C LYS A 40 -2.96 12.09 7.78
N VAL A 41 -3.65 12.59 6.76
CA VAL A 41 -3.47 13.94 6.23
C VAL A 41 -4.73 14.74 6.51
N GLU A 42 -4.59 15.92 7.10
CA GLU A 42 -5.71 16.75 7.54
C GLU A 42 -5.65 18.12 6.87
N LYS A 43 -6.69 18.45 6.10
CA LYS A 43 -6.86 19.75 5.44
C LYS A 43 -5.62 20.21 4.66
N VAL A 44 -4.98 19.29 3.94
CA VAL A 44 -3.79 19.59 3.14
C VAL A 44 -4.18 20.15 1.79
N GLU A 45 -3.42 21.14 1.30
CA GLU A 45 -3.61 21.67 -0.04
C GLU A 45 -3.21 20.63 -1.09
N ALA A 46 -3.98 20.50 -2.16
CA ALA A 46 -3.71 19.50 -3.19
C ALA A 46 -3.98 20.02 -4.61
N VAL A 47 -3.20 19.49 -5.54
CA VAL A 47 -3.35 19.64 -6.98
C VAL A 47 -3.90 18.32 -7.52
N HIS A 48 -4.97 18.34 -8.31
CA HIS A 48 -5.49 17.16 -8.98
C HIS A 48 -4.92 17.09 -10.40
N TYR A 49 -4.17 16.04 -10.71
CA TYR A 49 -3.57 15.81 -12.03
C TYR A 49 -4.48 15.00 -12.96
N GLY A 50 -5.64 14.54 -12.48
CA GLY A 50 -6.56 13.66 -13.19
C GLY A 50 -6.40 12.19 -12.79
N ARG A 51 -7.42 11.39 -13.13
CA ARG A 51 -7.48 9.93 -12.85
C ARG A 51 -7.26 9.58 -11.37
N GLY A 52 -7.66 10.46 -10.45
CA GLY A 52 -7.48 10.27 -9.02
C GLY A 52 -6.05 10.49 -8.53
N ILE A 53 -5.16 11.03 -9.35
CA ILE A 53 -3.78 11.35 -8.94
C ILE A 53 -3.75 12.76 -8.37
N PHE A 54 -3.27 12.88 -7.14
CA PHE A 54 -3.12 14.16 -6.45
C PHE A 54 -1.66 14.41 -6.06
N GLY A 55 -1.26 15.67 -6.09
CA GLY A 55 -0.08 16.16 -5.38
C GLY A 55 -0.53 16.87 -4.12
N ILE A 56 -0.31 16.28 -2.94
CA ILE A 56 -0.56 16.95 -1.67
C ILE A 56 0.66 17.78 -1.28
N ARG A 57 0.43 19.04 -0.92
CA ARG A 57 1.47 19.99 -0.53
C ARG A 57 1.85 19.73 0.93
N GLU A 58 3.09 19.30 1.13
CA GLU A 58 3.70 19.14 2.45
C GLU A 58 4.63 20.32 2.74
N LYS A 59 4.65 20.75 4.00
CA LYS A 59 5.64 21.72 4.48
C LYS A 59 6.93 20.97 4.79
N GLY A 60 7.91 21.06 3.89
CA GLY A 60 9.27 20.57 4.11
C GLY A 60 10.20 21.63 4.69
N THR A 61 11.36 21.21 5.18
CA THR A 61 12.40 22.09 5.74
C THR A 61 12.96 23.09 4.73
N ASN A 62 12.88 22.77 3.43
CA ASN A 62 13.41 23.57 2.31
C ASN A 62 12.30 24.20 1.44
N GLY A 63 11.07 24.28 1.96
CA GLY A 63 9.91 24.81 1.24
C GLY A 63 8.80 23.78 1.01
N ASN A 64 7.83 24.14 0.17
CA ASN A 64 6.70 23.29 -0.15
C ASN A 64 7.15 22.16 -1.09
N THR A 65 6.95 20.91 -0.67
CA THR A 65 7.15 19.72 -1.51
C THR A 65 5.81 19.07 -1.80
N TYR A 66 5.62 18.54 -3.00
CA TYR A 66 4.44 17.75 -3.30
C TYR A 66 4.73 16.27 -3.11
N GLN A 67 3.92 15.61 -2.28
CA GLN A 67 3.85 14.16 -2.26
C GLN A 67 2.78 13.71 -3.26
N ILE A 68 3.15 12.82 -4.18
CA ILE A 68 2.21 12.25 -5.15
C ILE A 68 1.48 11.08 -4.51
N VAL A 69 0.14 11.14 -4.57
CA VAL A 69 -0.77 10.15 -4.02
C VAL A 69 -1.81 9.75 -5.07
N GLU A 70 -2.36 8.55 -4.95
CA GLU A 70 -3.40 8.02 -5.83
C GLU A 70 -4.62 7.63 -5.00
N ALA A 71 -5.77 8.19 -5.35
CA ALA A 71 -7.01 7.96 -4.65
C ALA A 71 -7.46 6.50 -4.82
N CYS A 72 -7.82 5.87 -3.71
CA CYS A 72 -8.33 4.51 -3.70
C CYS A 72 -9.65 4.36 -4.46
N GLU A 73 -10.44 5.43 -4.46
CA GLU A 73 -11.64 5.56 -5.26
C GLU A 73 -11.53 6.84 -6.07
N VAL A 74 -11.83 6.75 -7.36
CA VAL A 74 -11.77 7.89 -8.28
C VAL A 74 -13.18 8.41 -8.47
N ASP A 75 -13.38 9.70 -8.21
CA ASP A 75 -14.64 10.39 -8.51
C ASP A 75 -14.47 11.23 -9.79
N SER A 76 -15.32 10.98 -10.78
CA SER A 76 -15.33 11.71 -12.05
C SER A 76 -15.75 13.19 -11.91
N SER A 77 -16.32 13.60 -10.78
CA SER A 77 -16.70 14.99 -10.51
C SER A 77 -15.52 15.88 -10.14
N TRP A 78 -14.35 15.31 -9.80
CA TRP A 78 -13.17 16.09 -9.46
C TRP A 78 -12.53 16.72 -10.70
N ALA A 79 -12.60 18.05 -10.77
CA ALA A 79 -11.94 18.81 -11.83
C ALA A 79 -10.42 18.66 -11.76
N ILE A 80 -9.75 18.64 -12.91
CA ILE A 80 -8.28 18.73 -12.98
C ILE A 80 -7.88 20.15 -12.60
N THR A 81 -6.84 20.30 -11.77
CA THR A 81 -6.30 21.61 -11.39
C THR A 81 -5.70 22.32 -12.60
N GLY A 82 -6.09 23.58 -12.81
CA GLY A 82 -5.65 24.35 -13.97
C GLY A 82 -4.22 24.89 -13.87
N ASP A 83 -3.80 25.30 -12.66
CA ASP A 83 -2.45 25.78 -12.38
C ASP A 83 -1.85 25.02 -11.18
N VAL A 84 -0.85 24.19 -11.43
CA VAL A 84 -0.21 23.34 -10.41
C VAL A 84 0.52 24.14 -9.32
N GLN A 85 0.80 25.42 -9.55
CA GLN A 85 1.37 26.31 -8.53
C GLN A 85 0.32 26.81 -7.54
N GLN A 86 -0.96 26.71 -7.91
CA GLN A 86 -2.12 27.17 -7.15
C GLN A 86 -3.05 25.99 -6.86
N PRO A 87 -2.84 25.28 -5.74
CA PRO A 87 -3.65 24.09 -5.41
C PRO A 87 -5.13 24.44 -5.23
N ASP A 88 -5.96 23.85 -6.08
CA ASP A 88 -7.41 24.09 -6.08
C ASP A 88 -8.17 23.23 -5.06
N PHE A 89 -7.51 22.27 -4.39
CA PHE A 89 -8.18 21.35 -3.47
C PHE A 89 -7.63 21.44 -2.05
N ILE A 90 -8.50 21.13 -1.09
CA ILE A 90 -8.16 20.74 0.28
C ILE A 90 -8.60 19.29 0.46
N ILE A 91 -7.68 18.43 0.92
CA ILE A 91 -7.93 17.00 1.13
C ILE A 91 -7.72 16.65 2.60
N THR A 92 -8.62 15.82 3.14
CA THR A 92 -8.43 15.05 4.36
C THR A 92 -8.56 13.58 4.02
N GLY A 93 -7.62 12.76 4.48
CA GLY A 93 -7.60 11.35 4.10
C GLY A 93 -6.59 10.51 4.88
N ASN A 94 -6.62 9.22 4.60
CA ASN A 94 -5.74 8.22 5.18
C ASN A 94 -4.77 7.72 4.11
N LEU A 95 -3.47 8.03 4.26
CA LEU A 95 -2.44 7.43 3.45
C LEU A 95 -2.24 5.97 3.87
N LYS A 96 -2.26 5.09 2.89
CA LYS A 96 -2.04 3.65 3.04
C LYS A 96 -0.60 3.31 2.65
N ARG A 97 -0.16 2.11 2.99
CA ARG A 97 1.15 1.61 2.57
C ARG A 97 1.15 1.36 1.07
N SER A 98 2.16 1.84 0.36
CA SER A 98 2.37 1.47 -1.04
C SER A 98 2.89 0.04 -1.14
N CYS A 99 2.49 -0.66 -2.21
CA CYS A 99 3.11 -1.94 -2.54
C CYS A 99 4.50 -1.68 -3.11
N GLY A 100 5.54 -2.10 -2.38
CA GLY A 100 6.89 -2.14 -2.93
C GLY A 100 6.94 -3.03 -4.17
N ARG A 101 7.94 -2.83 -5.04
CA ARG A 101 8.15 -3.75 -6.16
C ARG A 101 8.45 -5.16 -5.63
N PRO A 102 8.10 -6.22 -6.39
CA PRO A 102 8.34 -7.61 -6.00
C PRO A 102 9.84 -8.00 -5.95
N ASP A 103 10.75 -7.08 -6.27
CA ASP A 103 12.21 -7.26 -6.20
C ASP A 103 12.81 -6.99 -4.80
N GLY A 104 11.97 -6.72 -3.79
CA GLY A 104 12.43 -6.58 -2.40
C GLY A 104 13.23 -5.30 -2.14
N ILE A 105 13.31 -4.38 -3.10
CA ILE A 105 13.82 -3.04 -2.84
C ILE A 105 12.76 -2.32 -2.01
N ASN A 106 13.03 -2.16 -0.72
CA ASN A 106 12.25 -1.32 0.16
C ASN A 106 12.46 0.13 -0.27
N THR A 107 11.66 0.56 -1.23
CA THR A 107 11.71 1.89 -1.81
C THR A 107 11.09 2.89 -0.85
N MET A 108 11.77 3.20 0.26
CA MET A 108 11.57 4.44 1.03
C MET A 108 11.75 5.71 0.17
N LEU A 109 12.11 5.57 -1.10
CA LEU A 109 12.55 6.65 -2.00
C LEU A 109 11.89 6.64 -3.39
N TRP A 110 10.90 5.79 -3.64
CA TRP A 110 10.21 5.85 -4.94
C TRP A 110 8.93 6.67 -4.84
N ILE A 111 8.87 7.63 -5.76
CA ILE A 111 7.72 8.40 -6.24
C ILE A 111 6.74 7.41 -6.93
N GLY A 112 6.37 6.33 -6.24
CA GLY A 112 5.23 5.51 -6.58
C GLY A 112 4.03 6.14 -5.88
N ASN A 113 2.95 6.39 -6.61
CA ASN A 113 1.79 7.08 -6.06
C ASN A 113 1.34 6.37 -4.78
N GLN A 114 1.45 7.05 -3.64
CA GLN A 114 1.04 6.44 -2.38
C GLN A 114 -0.49 6.36 -2.35
N PRO A 115 -1.10 5.20 -2.05
CA PRO A 115 -2.55 5.12 -2.04
C PRO A 115 -3.12 5.99 -0.91
N ILE A 116 -4.19 6.73 -1.21
CA ILE A 116 -4.91 7.55 -0.26
C ILE A 116 -6.40 7.21 -0.29
N GLU A 117 -6.95 6.92 0.88
CA GLU A 117 -8.40 6.90 1.10
C GLU A 117 -8.82 8.34 1.43
N ILE A 118 -9.49 9.00 0.49
CA ILE A 118 -9.95 10.39 0.65
C ILE A 118 -11.26 10.37 1.43
N ASN A 119 -11.26 10.97 2.63
CA ASN A 119 -12.44 11.07 3.48
C ASN A 119 -13.22 12.35 3.21
N GLU A 120 -12.50 13.42 2.85
CA GLU A 120 -13.08 14.72 2.53
C GLU A 120 -12.22 15.40 1.46
N ILE A 121 -12.88 15.97 0.45
CA ILE A 121 -12.25 16.78 -0.57
C ILE A 121 -13.10 18.02 -0.81
N LYS A 122 -12.45 19.19 -0.79
CA LYS A 122 -13.08 20.49 -1.01
C LYS A 122 -12.35 21.23 -2.11
N PHE A 123 -13.08 21.65 -3.13
CA PHE A 123 -12.59 22.59 -4.12
C PHE A 123 -12.56 23.99 -3.50
N LYS A 124 -11.42 24.67 -3.57
CA LYS A 124 -11.25 26.05 -3.07
C LYS A 124 -11.88 27.06 -4.02
N GLY A 125 -11.84 26.77 -5.33
CA GLY A 125 -12.22 27.70 -6.37
C GLY A 125 -11.33 28.95 -6.40
N LYS A 126 -11.13 29.48 -7.60
CA LYS A 126 -10.92 30.92 -7.73
C LYS A 126 -12.31 31.54 -7.76
N GLU A 127 -12.59 32.50 -6.88
CA GLU A 127 -13.60 33.50 -7.23
C GLU A 127 -13.15 34.09 -8.56
N ALA A 128 -13.98 33.94 -9.59
CA ALA A 128 -13.77 34.63 -10.84
C ALA A 128 -13.80 36.12 -10.53
N VAL A 129 -12.64 36.78 -10.54
CA VAL A 129 -12.59 38.24 -10.60
C VAL A 129 -13.02 38.59 -12.02
N ILE A 130 -14.30 38.91 -12.17
CA ILE A 130 -14.90 39.46 -13.39
C ILE A 130 -14.57 40.95 -13.45
#